data_AF-A0A8K1D4X3-F1
#
_entry.id   AF-A0A8K1D4X3-F1
#
_cell.length_a   1.000
_cell.length_b   1.000
_cell.length_c   1.000
_cell.angle_alpha   90.00
_cell.angle_beta   90.00
_cell.angle_gamma   90.00
#
_symmetry.space_group_name_H-M   'P 1'
#
loop_
_entity.id
_entity.type
_entity.pdbx_description
1 polymer ?
#
loop_
_entity_poly.entity_id
_entity_poly.type
_entity_poly.pdbx_seq_one_letter_code
_entity_poly.pdbx_strand_id
1 'polypeptide(L)'
;TPGAFFHFGPRVVPGTVQEKIFSSLVPRCEKCQGLVKPDIVFFGENLPPRFFTLVEQDFGQVDLLLIMGTSLQVQPFASLVG
;
A
#
# COMPACT_ATOMS: atom_id res chain seq x y z
N THR A 1 -6.99 -7.18 -19.05
CA THR A 1 -8.19 -6.57 -18.45
C THR A 1 -7.80 -5.21 -17.90
N PRO A 2 -8.54 -4.13 -18.20
CA PRO A 2 -8.19 -2.80 -17.72
C PRO A 2 -8.34 -2.77 -16.20
N GLY A 3 -7.25 -2.42 -15.50
CA GLY A 3 -7.18 -2.22 -14.06
C GLY A 3 -7.29 -3.50 -13.25
N ALA A 4 -6.18 -3.99 -12.70
CA ALA A 4 -6.19 -5.02 -11.68
C ALA A 4 -6.77 -4.43 -10.38
N PHE A 5 -8.09 -4.26 -10.33
CA PHE A 5 -8.84 -4.17 -9.09
C PHE A 5 -8.73 -5.54 -8.43
N PHE A 6 -7.67 -5.75 -7.66
CA PHE A 6 -7.65 -6.86 -6.72
C PHE A 6 -8.82 -6.63 -5.77
N HIS A 7 -9.89 -7.42 -5.91
CA HIS A 7 -10.92 -7.49 -4.87
C HIS A 7 -10.19 -7.84 -3.56
N PHE A 8 -10.21 -6.92 -2.59
CA PHE A 8 -9.59 -7.15 -1.29
C PHE A 8 -10.26 -8.35 -0.62
N GLY A 9 -9.60 -9.50 -0.71
CA GLY A 9 -10.01 -10.74 -0.08
C GLY A 9 -9.68 -10.75 1.41
N PRO A 10 -9.89 -11.89 2.09
CA PRO A 10 -9.53 -12.03 3.49
C PRO A 10 -8.04 -11.75 3.72
N ARG A 11 -7.71 -11.03 4.80
CA ARG A 11 -6.32 -10.86 5.25
C ARG A 11 -5.72 -12.22 5.63
N VAL A 12 -4.51 -12.47 5.17
CA VAL A 12 -3.74 -13.69 5.44
C VAL A 12 -2.61 -13.37 6.40
N VAL A 13 -2.28 -14.31 7.28
CA VAL A 13 -1.17 -14.15 8.24
C VAL A 13 0.18 -14.08 7.53
N PRO A 14 1.10 -13.16 7.92
CA PRO A 14 2.38 -12.99 7.21
C PRO A 14 3.31 -14.20 7.21
N GLY A 15 3.31 -15.00 8.30
CA GLY A 15 4.25 -16.13 8.46
C GLY A 15 4.18 -17.15 7.32
N THR A 16 2.96 -17.55 6.91
CA THR A 16 2.76 -18.52 5.82
C THR A 16 3.06 -17.95 4.44
N VAL A 17 2.98 -16.62 4.28
CA VAL A 17 3.30 -15.93 3.04
C VAL A 17 4.82 -15.81 2.88
N GLN A 18 5.52 -15.50 3.96
CA GLN A 18 6.97 -15.35 3.99
C GLN A 18 7.68 -16.64 3.54
N GLU A 19 7.32 -17.78 4.12
CA GLU A 19 7.88 -19.10 3.75
C GLU A 19 7.70 -19.42 2.26
N LYS A 20 6.52 -19.12 1.70
CA LYS A 20 6.21 -19.33 0.28
C LYS A 20 7.08 -18.41 -0.60
N ILE A 21 7.25 -17.14 -0.24
CA ILE A 21 8.12 -16.21 -0.97
C ILE A 21 9.57 -16.70 -1.00
N PHE A 22 10.14 -17.11 0.15
CA PHE A 22 11.53 -17.58 0.22
C PHE A 22 11.77 -18.91 -0.51
N SER A 23 10.74 -19.74 -0.64
CA SER A 23 10.78 -20.97 -1.44
C SER A 23 10.45 -20.72 -2.92
N SER A 24 10.34 -19.46 -3.37
CA SER A 24 9.97 -19.08 -4.74
C SER A 24 8.59 -19.60 -5.18
N LEU A 25 7.68 -19.83 -4.23
CA LEU A 25 6.29 -20.22 -4.47
C LEU A 25 5.39 -18.99 -4.47
N VAL A 26 4.48 -18.91 -5.45
CA VAL A 26 3.47 -17.82 -5.51
C VAL A 26 2.40 -18.06 -4.43
N PRO A 27 2.23 -17.14 -3.47
CA PRO A 27 1.28 -17.35 -2.38
C PRO A 27 -0.16 -17.25 -2.88
N ARG A 28 -0.97 -18.26 -2.52
CA ARG A 28 -2.41 -18.34 -2.81
C ARG A 28 -3.20 -18.48 -1.52
N CYS A 29 -4.41 -17.93 -1.51
CA CYS A 29 -5.32 -18.03 -0.38
C CYS A 29 -5.87 -19.45 -0.27
N GLU A 30 -5.79 -20.06 0.91
CA GLU A 30 -6.27 -21.44 1.11
C GLU A 30 -7.80 -21.56 1.01
N LYS A 31 -8.53 -20.48 1.34
CA LYS A 31 -10.01 -20.46 1.33
C LYS A 31 -10.60 -20.24 -0.06
N CYS A 32 -10.03 -19.31 -0.85
CA CYS A 32 -10.59 -18.92 -2.14
C CYS A 32 -9.68 -19.19 -3.35
N GLN A 33 -8.47 -19.70 -3.13
CA GLN A 33 -7.45 -20.00 -4.16
C GLN A 33 -6.96 -18.79 -4.98
N GLY A 34 -7.42 -17.59 -4.65
CA GLY A 34 -6.97 -16.33 -5.24
C GLY A 34 -5.51 -16.01 -4.91
N LEU A 35 -4.90 -15.13 -5.72
CA LEU A 35 -3.54 -14.63 -5.48
C LEU A 35 -3.50 -13.79 -4.20
N VAL A 36 -2.48 -14.03 -3.37
CA VAL A 36 -2.22 -13.19 -2.20
C VAL A 36 -1.27 -12.08 -2.62
N LYS A 37 -1.76 -10.85 -2.61
CA LYS A 37 -0.95 -9.64 -2.79
C LYS A 37 -0.57 -9.11 -1.39
N PRO A 38 0.70 -8.74 -1.15
CA PRO A 38 1.05 -7.97 0.04
C PRO A 38 0.24 -6.67 0.12
N ASP A 39 0.05 -6.16 1.34
CA ASP A 39 -0.68 -4.90 1.58
C ASP A 39 0.20 -3.69 1.24
N ILE A 40 0.48 -3.52 -0.05
CA ILE A 40 1.22 -2.41 -0.65
C ILE A 40 0.41 -1.81 -1.79
N VAL A 41 0.57 -0.51 -2.00
CA VAL A 41 -0.11 0.22 -3.08
C VAL A 41 0.67 0.05 -4.38
N PHE A 42 0.03 -0.54 -5.38
CA PHE A 42 0.58 -0.61 -6.74
C PHE A 42 0.26 0.68 -7.50
N PHE A 43 0.98 0.95 -8.58
CA PHE A 43 0.64 2.06 -9.47
C PHE A 43 -0.80 1.93 -9.99
N GLY A 44 -1.57 3.01 -9.87
CA GLY A 44 -2.98 3.06 -10.24
C GLY A 44 -3.95 2.62 -9.13
N GLU A 45 -3.47 2.13 -7.99
CA GLU A 45 -4.30 1.93 -6.79
C GLU A 45 -4.36 3.21 -5.95
N ASN A 46 -5.47 3.39 -5.24
CA ASN A 46 -5.61 4.49 -4.28
C ASN A 46 -4.72 4.26 -3.06
N LEU A 47 -4.20 5.35 -2.49
CA LEU A 47 -3.58 5.30 -1.18
C LEU A 47 -4.61 4.89 -0.10
N PRO A 48 -4.17 4.30 1.02
CA PRO A 48 -5.05 3.96 2.12
C PRO A 48 -5.81 5.21 2.64
N PRO A 49 -7.10 5.11 2.99
CA PRO A 49 -7.88 6.24 3.50
C PRO A 49 -7.22 6.96 4.69
N ARG A 50 -6.52 6.20 5.54
CA ARG A 50 -5.75 6.72 6.67
C ARG A 50 -4.76 7.82 6.28
N PHE A 51 -4.16 7.72 5.09
CA PHE A 51 -3.24 8.75 4.61
C PHE A 51 -3.93 10.11 4.51
N PHE A 52 -5.09 10.18 3.85
CA PHE A 52 -5.82 11.43 3.66
C PHE A 52 -6.34 12.01 4.98
N THR A 53 -6.87 11.16 5.87
CA THR A 53 -7.32 11.59 7.21
C THR A 53 -6.19 12.20 8.03
N LEU A 54 -5.00 11.58 8.01
CA LEU A 54 -3.86 12.10 8.78
C LEU A 54 -3.29 13.37 8.15
N VAL A 55 -3.24 13.46 6.82
CA VAL A 55 -2.79 14.68 6.14
C VAL A 55 -3.65 15.87 6.54
N GLU A 56 -4.97 15.74 6.53
CA GLU A 56 -5.88 16.82 6.94
C GLU A 56 -5.70 17.23 8.41
N GLN A 57 -5.42 16.27 9.29
CA GLN A 57 -5.26 16.52 10.73
C GLN A 57 -3.88 17.09 11.08
N ASP A 58 -2.82 16.54 10.51
CA ASP A 58 -1.44 16.83 10.89
C ASP A 58 -0.96 18.15 10.28
N PHE A 59 -1.33 18.44 9.02
CA PHE A 59 -0.88 19.67 8.35
C PHE A 59 -1.45 20.95 8.96
N GLY A 60 -2.58 20.87 9.66
CA GLY A 60 -3.11 22.01 10.41
C GLY A 60 -2.37 22.31 11.72
N GLN A 61 -1.53 21.38 12.19
CA GLN A 61 -0.87 21.43 13.49
C GLN A 61 0.66 21.42 13.40
N VAL A 62 1.23 21.19 12.21
CA VAL A 62 2.67 21.04 12.03
C VAL A 62 3.37 22.38 11.86
N ASP A 63 4.40 22.62 12.69
CA ASP A 63 5.21 23.84 12.61
C ASP A 63 6.49 23.66 11.76
N LEU A 64 6.86 22.41 11.46
CA LEU A 64 8.04 22.04 10.67
C LEU A 64 7.84 20.73 9.91
N LEU A 65 8.04 20.76 8.59
CA LEU A 65 8.05 19.57 7.73
C LEU A 65 9.48 19.25 7.28
N LEU A 66 9.98 18.07 7.63
CA LEU A 66 11.29 17.58 7.22
C LEU A 66 11.14 16.49 6.15
N ILE A 67 11.71 16.72 4.97
CA ILE A 67 11.65 15.80 3.82
C ILE A 67 13.03 15.24 3.57
N MET A 68 13.16 13.91 3.61
CA MET A 68 14.43 13.21 3.48
C MET A 68 14.30 12.00 2.57
N GLY A 69 15.32 11.77 1.73
CA GLY A 69 15.43 10.54 0.94
C GLY A 69 14.34 10.32 -0.12
N THR A 70 13.71 11.39 -0.62
CA THR A 70 12.68 11.32 -1.66
C THR A 70 12.87 12.39 -2.74
N SER A 71 12.54 12.07 -3.99
CA SER A 71 12.51 13.02 -5.10
C SER A 71 11.17 13.74 -5.26
N LEU A 72 10.14 13.34 -4.50
CA LEU A 72 8.77 13.85 -4.60
C LEU A 72 8.17 13.78 -6.02
N GLN A 73 8.35 12.67 -6.72
CA GLN A 73 7.80 12.49 -8.08
C GLN A 73 6.48 11.70 -8.14
N VAL A 74 6.14 10.93 -7.11
CA VAL A 74 5.00 10.02 -7.13
C VAL A 74 3.80 10.66 -6.46
N GLN A 75 2.71 10.79 -7.20
CA GLN A 75 1.44 11.30 -6.70
C GLN A 75 0.62 10.20 -5.99
N PRO A 76 -0.19 10.54 -4.97
CA PRO A 76 -0.49 11.90 -4.47
C PRO A 76 0.46 12.40 -3.37
N PHE A 77 1.48 11.64 -2.98
CA PHE A 77 2.39 12.02 -1.89
C PHE A 77 3.18 13.30 -2.19
N ALA A 78 3.59 13.49 -3.44
CA ALA A 78 4.33 14.67 -3.88
C ALA A 78 3.55 15.99 -3.65
N SER A 79 2.22 15.96 -3.76
CA SER A 79 1.37 17.15 -3.56
C SER A 79 1.23 17.61 -2.11
N LEU A 80 1.84 16.94 -1.14
CA LEU A 80 1.83 17.39 0.25
C LEU A 80 2.53 18.74 0.47
N VAL A 81 3.43 19.13 -0.43
CA VAL A 81 4.25 20.35 -0.28
C VAL A 81 3.82 21.51 -1.17
N GLY A 82 2.80 21.33 -2.01
CA GLY A 82 2.38 22.29 -3.04
C GLY A 82 2.35 21.67 -4.44
#